data_AF-A0A0M9VQJ7-F1
#
_entry.id   AF-A0A0M9VQJ7-F1
#
_cell.length_a   1.000
_cell.length_b   1.000
_cell.length_c   1.000
_cell.angle_alpha   90.00
_cell.angle_beta   90.00
_cell.angle_gamma   90.00
#
_symmetry.space_group_name_H-M   'P 1'
#
loop_
_entity.id
_entity.type
_entity.pdbx_description
1 polymer ?
#
loop_
_entity_poly.entity_id
_entity_poly.type
_entity_poly.pdbx_seq_one_letter_code
_entity_poly.pdbx_strand_id
1 'polypeptide(L)'
;MSVNPVLALVSRADTLATGFQQAYERTLPAIHSLETLPSDDPRTEACMQMLRHGLDGMEEQTQAMMNMLYEVDVYMAPSTVQNAAGFNPQEALAHVSDLFHSYQSELLAKRESLADFTCEDISLEEFAQQWRTLDAVQQGRQQGMDELADLLAQFG
;
A
#
# COMPACT_ATOMS: atom_id res chain seq x y z
N MET A 1 25.57 18.89 8.07
CA MET A 1 24.42 18.33 8.80
C MET A 1 24.07 17.01 8.13
N SER A 2 24.43 15.89 8.75
CA SER A 2 24.23 14.56 8.17
C SER A 2 22.77 14.19 8.35
N VAL A 3 21.98 14.26 7.28
CA VAL A 3 20.58 13.80 7.28
C VAL A 3 20.62 12.30 7.50
N ASN A 4 19.96 11.80 8.55
CA ASN A 4 19.92 10.37 8.82
C ASN A 4 19.25 9.67 7.63
N PRO A 5 19.97 8.81 6.88
CA PRO A 5 19.44 8.19 5.67
C PRO A 5 18.19 7.35 5.94
N VAL A 6 18.05 6.80 7.15
CA VAL A 6 16.87 6.04 7.58
C VAL A 6 15.65 6.96 7.75
N LEU A 7 15.81 8.15 8.34
CA LEU A 7 14.70 9.10 8.49
C LEU A 7 14.20 9.61 7.13
N ALA A 8 15.10 9.83 6.17
CA ALA A 8 14.71 10.19 4.80
C ALA A 8 13.94 9.04 4.11
N LEU A 9 14.33 7.80 4.38
CA LEU A 9 13.69 6.59 3.89
C LEU A 9 12.26 6.46 4.44
N VAL A 10 12.11 6.51 5.76
CA VAL A 10 10.82 6.41 6.44
C VAL A 10 9.88 7.54 5.98
N SER A 11 10.37 8.77 5.90
CA SER A 11 9.57 9.91 5.41
C SER A 11 9.08 9.72 3.96
N ARG A 12 9.91 9.13 3.09
CA ARG A 12 9.54 8.83 1.70
C ARG A 12 8.54 7.68 1.64
N ALA A 13 8.73 6.63 2.44
CA ALA A 13 7.78 5.52 2.59
C ALA A 13 6.41 6.01 3.07
N ASP A 14 6.36 6.87 4.07
CA ASP A 14 5.12 7.49 4.58
C ASP A 14 4.41 8.34 3.51
N THR A 15 5.18 9.09 2.72
CA THR A 15 4.63 9.90 1.62
C THR A 15 3.96 9.01 0.57
N LEU A 16 4.60 7.90 0.20
CA LEU A 16 4.06 6.94 -0.75
C LEU A 16 2.83 6.21 -0.19
N ALA A 17 2.88 5.81 1.09
CA ALA A 17 1.75 5.18 1.78
C ALA A 17 0.54 6.11 1.86
N THR A 18 0.77 7.39 2.14
CA THR A 18 -0.26 8.43 2.13
C THR A 18 -0.82 8.63 0.72
N GLY A 19 0.04 8.61 -0.31
CA GLY A 19 -0.38 8.69 -1.70
C GLY A 19 -1.28 7.53 -2.12
N PHE A 20 -0.94 6.30 -1.71
CA PHE A 20 -1.75 5.11 -1.98
C PHE A 20 -3.13 5.24 -1.34
N GLN A 21 -3.17 5.65 -0.06
CA GLN A 21 -4.42 5.82 0.67
C GLN A 21 -5.29 6.93 0.05
N GLN A 22 -4.68 8.04 -0.41
CA GLN A 22 -5.42 9.11 -1.08
C GLN A 22 -5.97 8.66 -2.44
N ALA A 23 -5.22 7.86 -3.21
CA ALA A 23 -5.70 7.28 -4.47
C ALA A 23 -6.89 6.34 -4.22
N TYR A 24 -6.80 5.53 -3.17
CA TYR A 24 -7.88 4.67 -2.69
C TYR A 24 -9.12 5.47 -2.26
N GLU A 25 -8.98 6.49 -1.41
CA GLU A 25 -10.10 7.29 -0.91
C GLU A 25 -10.89 7.98 -2.03
N ARG A 26 -10.23 8.34 -3.15
CA ARG A 26 -10.88 8.89 -4.34
C ARG A 26 -11.81 7.89 -5.05
N THR A 27 -11.65 6.59 -4.82
CA THR A 27 -12.50 5.55 -5.39
C THR A 27 -13.79 5.32 -4.60
N LEU A 28 -13.81 5.65 -3.31
CA LEU A 28 -14.96 5.38 -2.43
C LEU A 28 -16.27 6.07 -2.87
N PRO A 29 -16.26 7.33 -3.35
CA PRO A 29 -17.47 7.96 -3.88
C PRO A 29 -18.03 7.24 -5.12
N ALA A 30 -17.16 6.62 -5.93
CA ALA A 30 -17.58 5.86 -7.11
C ALA A 30 -18.29 4.56 -6.71
N ILE A 31 -17.79 3.85 -5.69
CA ILE A 31 -18.48 2.68 -5.11
C ILE A 31 -19.86 3.06 -4.57
N HIS A 32 -19.94 4.15 -3.79
CA HIS A 32 -21.22 4.62 -3.26
C HIS A 32 -22.21 5.02 -4.37
N SER A 33 -21.69 5.60 -5.47
CA SER A 33 -22.49 5.92 -6.64
C SER A 33 -23.00 4.65 -7.33
N LEU A 34 -22.15 3.63 -7.50
CA LEU A 34 -22.56 2.34 -8.09
C LEU A 34 -23.71 1.68 -7.33
N GLU A 35 -23.71 1.72 -5.99
CA GLU A 35 -24.81 1.14 -5.17
C GLU A 35 -26.15 1.86 -5.33
N THR A 36 -26.14 3.13 -5.72
CA THR A 36 -27.35 3.96 -5.83
C THR A 36 -27.85 4.10 -7.27
N LEU A 37 -26.99 3.82 -8.25
CA LEU A 37 -27.30 3.93 -9.66
C LEU A 37 -28.00 2.66 -10.17
N PRO A 38 -29.00 2.79 -11.05
CA PRO A 38 -29.54 1.65 -11.76
C PRO A 38 -28.49 1.06 -12.73
N SER A 39 -28.53 -0.26 -12.94
CA SER A 39 -27.52 -1.02 -13.70
C SER A 39 -27.31 -0.54 -15.14
N ASP A 40 -28.32 0.09 -15.76
CA ASP A 40 -28.29 0.59 -17.14
C ASP A 40 -27.88 2.08 -17.24
N ASP A 41 -27.49 2.69 -16.12
CA ASP A 41 -27.13 4.10 -16.10
C ASP A 41 -25.76 4.34 -16.77
N PRO A 42 -25.64 5.27 -17.72
CA PRO A 42 -24.34 5.60 -18.34
C PRO A 42 -23.29 6.10 -17.32
N ARG A 43 -23.72 6.53 -16.13
CA ARG A 43 -22.83 6.91 -15.03
C ARG A 43 -22.15 5.71 -14.38
N THR A 44 -22.67 4.49 -14.53
CA THR A 44 -22.04 3.25 -14.05
C THR A 44 -20.67 3.07 -14.71
N GLU A 45 -20.59 3.29 -16.01
CA GLU A 45 -19.33 3.18 -16.76
C GLU A 45 -18.31 4.24 -16.32
N ALA A 46 -18.77 5.46 -16.04
CA ALA A 46 -17.94 6.52 -15.49
C ALA A 46 -17.42 6.17 -14.08
N CYS A 47 -18.25 5.57 -13.22
CA CYS A 47 -17.82 5.10 -11.91
C CYS A 47 -16.75 4.00 -12.04
N MET A 48 -16.95 3.03 -12.93
CA MET A 48 -15.98 1.97 -13.21
C MET A 48 -14.66 2.54 -13.74
N GLN A 49 -14.71 3.58 -14.56
CA GLN A 49 -13.51 4.29 -15.03
C GLN A 49 -12.78 5.01 -13.89
N MET A 50 -13.49 5.59 -12.93
CA MET A 50 -12.91 6.17 -11.73
C MET A 50 -12.22 5.12 -10.85
N LEU A 51 -12.80 3.92 -10.71
CA LEU A 51 -12.17 2.81 -9.98
C LEU A 51 -10.88 2.37 -10.64
N ARG A 52 -10.88 2.22 -11.97
CA ARG A 52 -9.67 1.89 -12.75
C ARG A 52 -8.59 2.97 -12.59
N HIS A 53 -8.94 4.25 -12.70
CA HIS A 53 -7.99 5.34 -12.46
C HIS A 53 -7.43 5.34 -11.02
N GLY A 54 -8.25 4.98 -10.04
CA GLY A 54 -7.79 4.82 -8.67
C GLY A 54 -6.79 3.67 -8.52
N LEU A 55 -7.05 2.53 -9.17
CA LEU A 55 -6.11 1.41 -9.21
C LEU A 55 -4.80 1.78 -9.90
N ASP A 56 -4.84 2.51 -11.01
CA ASP A 56 -3.63 2.99 -11.70
C ASP A 56 -2.83 3.92 -10.78
N GLY A 57 -3.50 4.84 -10.08
CA GLY A 57 -2.86 5.72 -9.09
C GLY A 57 -2.26 4.95 -7.91
N MET A 58 -2.92 3.90 -7.43
CA MET A 58 -2.39 3.01 -6.39
C MET A 58 -1.16 2.23 -6.90
N GLU A 59 -1.21 1.72 -8.13
CA GLU A 59 -0.10 1.02 -8.77
C GLU A 59 1.14 1.92 -8.92
N GLU A 60 0.97 3.18 -9.33
CA GLU A 60 2.08 4.13 -9.41
C GLU A 60 2.81 4.29 -8.07
N GLN A 61 2.04 4.36 -6.96
CA GLN A 61 2.64 4.47 -5.63
C GLN A 61 3.34 3.18 -5.22
N THR A 62 2.72 2.02 -5.44
CA THR A 62 3.34 0.72 -5.16
C THR A 62 4.60 0.49 -5.99
N GLN A 63 4.61 0.89 -7.27
CA GLN A 63 5.81 0.80 -8.11
C GLN A 63 6.92 1.71 -7.61
N ALA A 64 6.57 2.93 -7.15
CA ALA A 64 7.53 3.83 -6.53
C ALA A 64 8.10 3.29 -5.21
N MET A 65 7.27 2.60 -4.40
CA MET A 65 7.70 1.88 -3.20
C MET A 65 8.69 0.75 -3.54
N MET A 66 8.40 -0.06 -4.57
CA MET A 66 9.29 -1.13 -5.00
C MET A 66 10.62 -0.60 -5.57
N ASN A 67 10.57 0.44 -6.41
CA ASN A 67 11.77 1.10 -6.92
C ASN A 67 12.64 1.63 -5.77
N MET A 68 12.02 2.12 -4.70
CA MET A 68 12.73 2.58 -3.52
C MET A 68 13.44 1.44 -2.77
N LEU A 69 12.84 0.25 -2.66
CA LEU A 69 13.54 -0.93 -2.11
C LEU A 69 14.76 -1.29 -2.95
N TYR A 70 14.62 -1.29 -4.29
CA TYR A 70 15.73 -1.57 -5.19
C TYR A 70 16.85 -0.53 -5.07
N GLU A 71 16.51 0.77 -5.00
CA GLU A 71 17.52 1.82 -4.77
C GLU A 71 18.28 1.55 -3.48
N VAL A 72 17.58 1.22 -2.39
CA VAL A 72 18.23 1.04 -1.09
C VAL A 72 19.04 -0.25 -1.01
N ASP A 73 18.58 -1.35 -1.60
CA ASP A 73 19.33 -2.60 -1.66
C ASP A 73 20.68 -2.40 -2.40
N VAL A 74 20.67 -1.61 -3.48
CA VAL A 74 21.90 -1.21 -4.21
C VAL A 74 22.82 -0.34 -3.36
N TYR A 75 22.29 0.57 -2.53
CA TYR A 75 23.09 1.38 -1.60
C TYR A 75 23.58 0.61 -0.36
N MET A 76 22.90 -0.48 0.01
CA MET A 76 23.26 -1.35 1.15
C MET A 76 24.17 -2.53 0.75
N ALA A 77 24.39 -2.75 -0.55
CA ALA A 77 25.42 -3.65 -1.06
C ALA A 77 26.77 -3.34 -0.38
N PRO A 78 27.51 -4.38 0.07
CA PRO A 78 28.36 -4.35 1.25
C PRO A 78 29.50 -3.34 1.09
N SER A 79 29.25 -2.11 1.52
CA SER A 79 30.28 -1.09 1.63
C SER A 79 30.03 -0.27 2.89
N THR A 80 30.54 -0.81 4.00
CA THR A 80 31.27 -0.03 5.02
C THR A 80 30.51 1.11 5.72
N VAL A 81 29.21 1.01 5.95
CA VAL A 81 28.55 1.90 6.92
C VAL A 81 28.56 1.22 8.28
N GLN A 82 29.61 1.50 9.06
CA GLN A 82 29.68 1.13 10.47
C GLN A 82 28.42 1.61 11.19
N ASN A 83 27.78 0.69 11.92
CA ASN A 83 26.64 0.88 12.80
C ASN A 83 26.79 2.18 13.62
N ALA A 84 26.13 3.24 13.15
CA ALA A 84 25.92 4.42 13.98
C ALA A 84 24.79 4.08 14.97
N ALA A 85 25.16 3.91 16.24
CA ALA A 85 24.23 3.91 17.37
C ALA A 85 23.15 2.79 17.39
N GLY A 86 23.54 1.52 17.23
CA GLY A 86 22.66 0.38 17.54
C GLY A 86 21.46 0.18 16.61
N PHE A 87 21.35 0.96 15.54
CA PHE A 87 20.34 0.75 14.49
C PHE A 87 20.89 -0.19 13.42
N ASN A 88 20.24 -1.34 13.24
CA ASN A 88 20.50 -2.24 12.11
C ASN A 88 19.66 -1.77 10.90
N PRO A 89 20.28 -1.12 9.90
CA PRO A 89 19.56 -0.64 8.72
C PRO A 89 18.94 -1.78 7.90
N GLN A 90 19.48 -3.01 8.01
CA GLN A 90 18.94 -4.20 7.37
C GLN A 90 17.57 -4.61 7.95
N GLU A 91 17.38 -4.52 9.27
CA GLU A 91 16.09 -4.83 9.90
C GLU A 91 15.04 -3.78 9.55
N ALA A 92 15.40 -2.49 9.59
CA ALA A 92 14.51 -1.42 9.15
C ALA A 92 14.08 -1.58 7.68
N LEU A 93 14.96 -2.11 6.81
CA LEU A 93 14.62 -2.40 5.42
C LEU A 93 13.76 -3.63 5.24
N ALA A 94 13.96 -4.69 6.04
CA ALA A 94 13.06 -5.83 6.07
C ALA A 94 11.64 -5.38 6.42
N HIS A 95 11.48 -4.55 7.46
CA HIS A 95 10.16 -4.03 7.84
C HIS A 95 9.51 -3.15 6.75
N VAL A 96 10.27 -2.25 6.12
CA VAL A 96 9.75 -1.42 5.02
C VAL A 96 9.39 -2.29 3.80
N SER A 97 10.17 -3.34 3.55
CA SER A 97 9.92 -4.32 2.51
C SER A 97 8.61 -5.08 2.74
N ASP A 98 8.38 -5.62 3.92
CA ASP A 98 7.16 -6.36 4.26
C ASP A 98 5.91 -5.47 4.20
N LEU A 99 6.05 -4.21 4.65
CA LEU A 99 5.01 -3.21 4.52
C LEU A 99 4.67 -2.94 3.04
N PHE A 100 5.67 -2.82 2.16
CA PHE A 100 5.44 -2.58 0.74
C PHE A 100 4.86 -3.80 0.02
N HIS A 101 5.26 -5.01 0.40
CA HIS A 101 4.61 -6.24 -0.07
C HIS A 101 3.13 -6.29 0.34
N SER A 102 2.79 -5.77 1.51
CA SER A 102 1.38 -5.67 1.96
C SER A 102 0.57 -4.72 1.08
N TYR A 103 1.11 -3.57 0.67
CA TYR A 103 0.46 -2.67 -0.30
C TYR A 103 0.33 -3.30 -1.69
N GLN A 104 1.32 -4.07 -2.13
CA GLN A 104 1.23 -4.80 -3.40
C GLN A 104 0.14 -5.89 -3.36
N SER A 105 0.07 -6.63 -2.26
CA SER A 105 -0.98 -7.64 -2.04
C SER A 105 -2.37 -7.00 -2.05
N GLU A 106 -2.53 -5.85 -1.38
CA GLU A 106 -3.80 -5.11 -1.39
C GLU A 106 -4.20 -4.64 -2.79
N LEU A 107 -3.24 -4.11 -3.57
CA LEU A 107 -3.49 -3.71 -4.96
C LEU A 107 -3.96 -4.89 -5.82
N LEU A 108 -3.36 -6.07 -5.64
CA LEU A 108 -3.75 -7.29 -6.35
C LEU A 108 -5.16 -7.73 -5.94
N ALA A 109 -5.47 -7.76 -4.65
CA ALA A 109 -6.80 -8.11 -4.15
C ALA A 109 -7.88 -7.16 -4.70
N LYS A 110 -7.58 -5.85 -4.81
CA LYS A 110 -8.51 -4.88 -5.40
C LYS A 110 -8.68 -5.07 -6.90
N ARG A 111 -7.60 -5.41 -7.63
CA ARG A 111 -7.69 -5.76 -9.06
C ARG A 111 -8.53 -7.00 -9.30
N GLU A 112 -8.34 -8.03 -8.49
CA GLU A 112 -9.11 -9.27 -8.53
C GLU A 112 -10.60 -9.00 -8.25
N SER A 113 -10.90 -8.27 -7.17
CA SER A 113 -12.28 -7.88 -6.84
C SER A 113 -12.96 -7.08 -7.98
N LEU A 114 -12.23 -6.18 -8.66
CA LEU A 114 -12.78 -5.48 -9.84
C LEU A 114 -13.03 -6.43 -11.00
N ALA A 115 -12.12 -7.38 -11.24
CA ALA A 115 -12.26 -8.37 -12.30
C ALA A 115 -13.46 -9.27 -12.05
N ASP A 116 -13.58 -9.82 -10.84
CA ASP A 116 -14.70 -10.67 -10.41
C ASP A 116 -16.03 -9.95 -10.57
N PHE A 117 -16.10 -8.66 -10.20
CA PHE A 117 -17.31 -7.87 -10.40
C PHE A 117 -17.63 -7.66 -11.88
N THR A 118 -16.62 -7.37 -12.72
CA THR A 118 -16.85 -7.18 -14.17
C THR A 118 -17.20 -8.47 -14.91
N CYS A 119 -16.78 -9.62 -14.39
CA CYS A 119 -17.13 -10.94 -14.91
C CYS A 119 -18.46 -11.46 -14.38
N GLU A 120 -19.15 -10.68 -13.53
CA GLU A 120 -20.40 -11.05 -12.85
C GLU A 120 -20.24 -12.26 -11.90
N ASP A 121 -19.01 -12.53 -11.43
CA ASP A 121 -18.69 -13.62 -10.49
C ASP A 121 -19.08 -13.25 -9.05
N ILE A 122 -19.08 -11.95 -8.71
CA ILE A 122 -19.54 -11.41 -7.42
C ILE A 122 -20.61 -10.34 -7.59
N SER A 123 -21.48 -10.20 -6.59
CA SER A 123 -22.48 -9.13 -6.58
C SER A 123 -21.86 -7.76 -6.27
N LEU A 124 -22.57 -6.69 -6.61
CA LEU A 124 -22.16 -5.31 -6.27
C LEU A 124 -22.01 -5.11 -4.76
N GLU A 125 -22.84 -5.78 -3.94
CA GLU A 125 -22.75 -5.68 -2.49
C GLU A 125 -21.47 -6.32 -1.96
N GLU A 126 -21.12 -7.52 -2.46
CA GLU A 126 -19.87 -8.20 -2.13
C GLU A 126 -18.65 -7.39 -2.59
N PHE A 127 -18.70 -6.88 -3.82
CA PHE A 127 -17.68 -6.00 -4.37
C PHE A 127 -17.49 -4.74 -3.49
N ALA A 128 -18.57 -4.05 -3.15
CA ALA A 128 -18.51 -2.83 -2.35
C ALA A 128 -17.99 -3.09 -0.93
N GLN A 129 -18.32 -4.25 -0.32
CA GLN A 129 -17.77 -4.65 0.97
C GLN A 129 -16.26 -4.90 0.90
N GLN A 130 -15.81 -5.71 -0.06
CA GLN A 130 -14.39 -6.00 -0.28
C GLN A 130 -13.58 -4.77 -0.68
N TRP A 131 -14.20 -3.85 -1.44
CA TRP A 131 -13.52 -2.64 -1.86
C TRP A 131 -13.33 -1.64 -0.72
N ARG A 132 -14.24 -1.61 0.26
CA ARG A 132 -14.17 -0.66 1.39
C ARG A 132 -13.15 -1.01 2.45
N THR A 133 -12.66 -2.24 2.47
CA THR A 133 -11.64 -2.67 3.43
C THR A 133 -10.24 -2.53 2.84
N LEU A 134 -9.23 -2.40 3.71
CA LEU A 134 -7.81 -2.44 3.36
C LEU A 134 -7.13 -3.51 4.22
N ASP A 135 -7.66 -4.73 4.16
CA ASP A 135 -7.31 -5.81 5.09
C ASP A 135 -5.83 -6.16 5.08
N ALA A 136 -5.19 -6.24 3.90
CA ALA A 136 -3.79 -6.60 3.79
C ALA A 136 -2.88 -5.48 4.33
N VAL A 137 -3.24 -4.21 4.09
CA VAL A 137 -2.51 -3.05 4.65
C VAL A 137 -2.68 -2.96 6.16
N GLN A 138 -3.88 -3.24 6.68
CA GLN A 138 -4.14 -3.22 8.12
C GLN A 138 -3.41 -4.35 8.84
N GLN A 139 -3.40 -5.56 8.28
CA GLN A 139 -2.64 -6.69 8.82
C GLN A 139 -1.13 -6.43 8.77
N GLY A 140 -0.61 -5.92 7.64
CA GLY A 140 0.81 -5.59 7.50
C GLY A 140 1.26 -4.50 8.48
N ARG A 141 0.43 -3.47 8.72
CA ARG A 141 0.73 -2.45 9.73
C ARG A 141 0.69 -2.98 11.17
N GLN A 142 -0.26 -3.85 11.50
CA GLN A 142 -0.33 -4.46 12.84
C GLN A 142 0.88 -5.36 13.11
N GLN A 143 1.21 -6.24 12.17
CA GLN A 143 2.38 -7.12 12.26
C GLN A 143 3.67 -6.32 12.41
N GLY A 144 3.88 -5.30 11.57
CA GLY A 144 5.07 -4.45 11.67
C GLY A 144 5.15 -3.68 12.99
N MET A 145 4.02 -3.28 13.59
CA MET A 145 4.01 -2.55 14.86
C MET A 145 4.29 -3.48 16.05
N ASP A 146 3.80 -4.72 16.00
CA ASP A 146 4.07 -5.76 17.01
C ASP A 146 5.54 -6.20 16.98
N GLU A 147 6.13 -6.39 15.79
CA GLU A 147 7.55 -6.73 15.64
C GLU A 147 8.46 -5.60 16.14
N LEU A 148 8.12 -4.34 15.84
CA LEU A 148 8.85 -3.18 16.36
C LEU A 148 8.73 -3.06 17.88
N ALA A 149 7.58 -3.38 18.46
CA ALA A 149 7.38 -3.39 19.90
C ALA A 149 8.20 -4.50 20.57
N ASP A 150 8.25 -5.71 19.99
CA ASP A 150 9.06 -6.83 20.48
C ASP A 150 10.56 -6.55 20.39
N LEU A 151 11.02 -5.92 19.31
CA LEU A 151 12.41 -5.50 19.17
C LEU A 151 12.78 -4.45 20.23
N LEU A 152 11.95 -3.41 20.42
CA LEU A 152 12.18 -2.39 21.45
C LEU A 152 12.16 -2.98 22.86
N ALA A 153 11.31 -3.98 23.12
CA ALA A 153 11.26 -4.69 24.39
C ALA A 153 12.51 -5.57 24.64
N GLN A 154 13.15 -6.09 23.59
CA GLN A 154 14.43 -6.81 23.70
C GLN A 154 15.63 -5.89 23.99
N PHE A 155 15.51 -4.58 23.71
CA PHE A 155 16.56 -3.59 23.97
C PHE A 155 16.45 -2.86 25.33
N GLY A 156 15.33 -2.99 26.05
CA GLY A 156 15.07 -2.37 27.37
C GLY A 156 15.33 -3.32 28.54
#